data_AF-A0A1Y6D383-F1
#
_entry.id   AF-A0A1Y6D383-F1
#
_cell.length_a   1.000
_cell.length_b   1.000
_cell.length_c   1.000
_cell.angle_alpha   90.00
_cell.angle_beta   90.00
_cell.angle_gamma   90.00
#
_symmetry.space_group_name_H-M   'P 1'
#
loop_
_entity.id
_entity.type
_entity.pdbx_description
1 polymer ?
#
loop_
_entity_poly.entity_id
_entity_poly.type
_entity_poly.pdbx_seq_one_letter_code
_entity_poly.pdbx_strand_id
1 'polypeptide(L)'
;MPALIETTAPIELAPAKTSGLNNLGVPIDTSTQVKKGKRQEFLQTLDTGAIARRYQNIRVILVKTTETGRVFSKLIVQFEVFGDDWRSVGENAGIDFALCQGDEVLHTLPQGKLFLPYCRSWYENQFEHTIPDAVFDLATHLAFIAKADEMQPG
;
A
#
# COMPACT_ATOMS: atom_id res chain seq x y z
N MET A 1 11.67 11.21 -22.44
CA MET A 1 12.27 10.06 -21.73
C MET A 1 11.15 9.11 -21.38
N PRO A 2 11.40 7.79 -21.32
CA PRO A 2 10.38 6.84 -20.89
C PRO A 2 9.85 7.20 -19.50
N ALA A 3 8.55 7.10 -19.31
CA ALA A 3 7.90 7.48 -18.06
C ALA A 3 6.99 6.37 -17.56
N LEU A 4 7.03 6.09 -16.26
CA LEU A 4 6.02 5.24 -15.63
C LEU A 4 4.66 5.91 -15.76
N ILE A 5 3.66 5.13 -16.18
CA ILE A 5 2.27 5.56 -16.16
C ILE A 5 1.75 5.38 -14.72
N GLU A 6 1.00 6.36 -14.23
CA GLU A 6 0.27 6.21 -12.97
C GLU A 6 -0.79 5.12 -13.14
N THR A 7 -0.74 4.10 -12.30
CA THR A 7 -1.66 2.98 -12.36
C THR A 7 -2.22 2.71 -10.98
N THR A 8 -3.52 2.45 -10.92
CA THR A 8 -4.22 2.17 -9.66
C THR A 8 -4.76 0.75 -9.64
N ALA A 9 -4.67 0.10 -8.49
CA ALA A 9 -5.20 -1.23 -8.24
C ALA A 9 -6.09 -1.22 -6.98
N PRO A 10 -7.38 -1.59 -7.09
CA PRO A 10 -8.21 -1.82 -5.91
C PRO A 10 -7.78 -3.11 -5.20
N ILE A 11 -7.83 -3.09 -3.87
CA ILE A 11 -7.58 -4.21 -2.98
C ILE A 11 -8.75 -4.30 -1.99
N GLU A 12 -9.66 -5.24 -2.23
CA GLU A 12 -10.83 -5.47 -1.39
C GLU A 12 -10.47 -5.83 0.04
N LEU A 13 -11.20 -5.25 1.00
CA LEU A 13 -11.01 -5.42 2.42
C LEU A 13 -12.16 -6.23 3.02
N ALA A 14 -11.84 -7.37 3.63
CA ALA A 14 -12.81 -8.22 4.31
C ALA A 14 -12.51 -8.31 5.82
N PRO A 15 -13.54 -8.46 6.68
CA PRO A 15 -13.34 -8.75 8.09
C PRO A 15 -12.42 -9.96 8.30
N ALA A 16 -11.51 -9.88 9.25
CA ALA A 16 -10.50 -10.91 9.47
C ALA A 16 -10.19 -11.15 10.95
N LYS A 17 -9.49 -12.26 11.23
CA LYS A 17 -8.98 -12.58 12.57
C LYS A 17 -7.74 -11.74 12.90
N THR A 18 -7.54 -11.51 14.20
CA THR A 18 -6.39 -10.80 14.79
C THR A 18 -5.07 -11.58 14.74
N SER A 19 -5.07 -12.78 14.16
CA SER A 19 -3.85 -13.59 14.03
C SER A 19 -2.75 -12.85 13.26
N GLY A 20 -1.53 -12.93 13.79
CA GLY A 20 -0.33 -12.32 13.23
C GLY A 20 -0.13 -10.83 13.55
N LEU A 21 -1.11 -10.14 14.17
CA LEU A 21 -1.00 -8.71 14.45
C LEU A 21 0.01 -8.37 15.56
N ASN A 22 0.28 -9.30 16.48
CA ASN A 22 1.32 -9.12 17.50
C ASN A 22 2.71 -8.89 16.89
N ASN A 23 2.99 -9.54 15.76
CA ASN A 23 4.27 -9.37 15.04
C ASN A 23 4.39 -7.98 14.40
N LEU A 24 3.28 -7.25 14.29
CA LEU A 24 3.19 -5.87 13.79
C LEU A 24 3.09 -4.85 14.93
N GLY A 25 3.29 -5.27 16.19
CA GLY A 25 3.24 -4.37 17.35
C GLY A 25 1.85 -3.85 17.70
N VAL A 26 0.78 -4.41 17.11
CA VAL A 26 -0.59 -3.98 17.40
C VAL A 26 -1.01 -4.53 18.77
N PRO A 27 -1.46 -3.69 19.72
CA PRO A 27 -2.05 -4.18 20.96
C PRO A 27 -3.38 -4.85 20.65
N ILE A 28 -3.53 -6.12 21.04
CA ILE A 28 -4.75 -6.90 20.78
C ILE A 28 -5.54 -7.01 22.08
N ASP A 29 -6.82 -6.67 22.00
CA ASP A 29 -7.81 -6.90 23.04
C ASP A 29 -9.07 -7.58 22.45
N THR A 30 -10.09 -7.76 23.29
CA THR A 30 -11.35 -8.39 22.89
C THR A 30 -12.22 -7.51 21.98
N SER A 31 -11.93 -6.21 21.90
CA SER A 31 -12.61 -5.24 21.06
C SER A 31 -11.92 -5.00 19.71
N THR A 32 -10.71 -5.51 19.51
CA THR A 32 -9.94 -5.35 18.28
C THR A 32 -10.72 -5.85 17.06
N GLN A 33 -10.94 -4.95 16.11
CA GLN A 33 -11.54 -5.24 14.81
C GLN A 33 -10.49 -5.13 13.71
N VAL A 34 -10.59 -6.00 12.72
CA VAL A 34 -9.58 -6.10 11.65
C VAL A 34 -10.26 -6.31 10.31
N LYS A 35 -9.81 -5.56 9.30
CA LYS A 35 -10.09 -5.84 7.89
C LYS A 35 -8.78 -6.15 7.18
N LYS A 36 -8.75 -7.17 6.33
CA LYS A 36 -7.56 -7.55 5.55
C LYS A 36 -7.90 -7.62 4.06
N GLY A 37 -6.95 -7.22 3.24
CA GLY A 37 -6.96 -7.35 1.80
C GLY A 37 -5.62 -7.86 1.29
N LYS A 38 -5.62 -8.48 0.11
CA LYS A 38 -4.37 -8.92 -0.52
C LYS A 38 -4.45 -8.84 -2.03
N ARG A 39 -3.30 -8.63 -2.66
CA ARG A 39 -3.12 -8.73 -4.11
C ARG A 39 -1.79 -9.40 -4.41
N GLN A 40 -1.83 -10.45 -5.22
CA GLN A 40 -0.65 -11.27 -5.47
C GLN A 40 0.37 -10.55 -6.34
N GLU A 41 -0.10 -9.88 -7.40
CA GLU A 41 0.75 -9.18 -8.36
C GLU A 41 0.06 -7.88 -8.84
N PHE A 42 0.89 -6.87 -9.09
CA PHE A 42 0.51 -5.62 -9.72
C PHE A 42 1.70 -5.08 -10.53
N LEU A 43 1.49 -4.77 -11.80
CA LEU A 43 2.53 -4.36 -12.73
C LEU A 43 2.34 -2.89 -13.08
N GLN A 44 3.46 -2.17 -13.20
CA GLN A 44 3.47 -0.80 -13.68
C GLN A 44 4.32 -0.72 -14.95
N THR A 45 3.73 -0.17 -16.00
CA THR A 45 4.33 -0.05 -17.32
C THR A 45 4.83 1.36 -17.57
N LEU A 46 5.78 1.46 -18.50
CA LEU A 46 6.16 2.72 -19.12
C LEU A 46 5.12 3.14 -20.16
N ASP A 47 5.20 4.40 -20.58
CA ASP A 47 4.55 4.95 -21.78
C ASP A 47 4.87 4.17 -23.07
N THR A 48 5.99 3.45 -23.11
CA THR A 48 6.36 2.53 -24.20
C THR A 48 5.65 1.17 -24.13
N GLY A 49 4.93 0.88 -23.05
CA GLY A 49 4.27 -0.40 -22.79
C GLY A 49 5.18 -1.46 -22.14
N ALA A 50 6.48 -1.21 -22.00
CA ALA A 50 7.37 -2.11 -21.28
C ALA A 50 7.07 -2.11 -19.77
N ILE A 51 7.19 -3.26 -19.11
CA ILE A 51 7.08 -3.36 -17.66
C ILE A 51 8.35 -2.79 -17.03
N ALA A 52 8.20 -1.90 -16.05
CA ALA A 52 9.35 -1.28 -15.36
C ALA A 52 9.31 -1.45 -13.85
N ARG A 53 8.12 -1.63 -13.24
CA ARG A 53 8.01 -2.04 -11.84
C ARG A 53 7.05 -3.21 -11.70
N ARG A 54 7.40 -4.11 -10.78
CA ARG A 54 6.55 -5.22 -10.36
C ARG A 54 6.35 -5.13 -8.86
N TYR A 55 5.11 -5.15 -8.43
CA TYR A 55 4.72 -5.24 -7.03
C TYR A 55 4.13 -6.62 -6.81
N GLN A 56 4.50 -7.26 -5.71
CA GLN A 56 3.95 -8.56 -5.36
C GLN A 56 3.70 -8.68 -3.86
N ASN A 57 2.94 -9.71 -3.49
CA ASN A 57 2.64 -10.03 -2.11
C ASN A 57 2.06 -8.83 -1.34
N ILE A 58 1.25 -8.00 -2.00
CA ILE A 58 0.65 -6.82 -1.39
C ILE A 58 -0.37 -7.27 -0.36
N ARG A 59 -0.18 -6.84 0.89
CA ARG A 59 -1.02 -7.13 2.04
C ARG A 59 -1.45 -5.82 2.66
N VAL A 60 -2.76 -5.67 2.82
CA VAL A 60 -3.38 -4.51 3.44
C VAL A 60 -4.06 -4.97 4.71
N ILE A 61 -3.79 -4.28 5.81
CA ILE A 61 -4.36 -4.58 7.12
C ILE A 61 -4.87 -3.28 7.70
N LEU A 62 -6.18 -3.20 7.91
CA LEU A 62 -6.78 -2.17 8.75
C LEU A 62 -7.03 -2.79 10.11
N VAL A 63 -6.68 -2.08 11.16
CA VAL A 63 -6.99 -2.46 12.54
C VAL A 63 -7.60 -1.28 13.28
N LYS A 64 -8.63 -1.57 14.08
CA LYS A 64 -9.23 -0.64 15.04
C LYS A 64 -9.21 -1.30 16.39
N THR A 65 -8.57 -0.67 17.37
CA THR A 65 -8.38 -1.26 18.69
C THR A 65 -8.25 -0.20 19.77
N THR A 66 -8.13 -0.62 21.03
CA THR A 66 -8.06 0.28 22.18
C THR A 66 -6.69 0.15 22.84
N GLU A 67 -6.04 1.29 23.07
CA GLU A 67 -4.79 1.37 23.84
C GLU A 67 -4.98 2.41 24.93
N THR A 68 -4.74 2.03 26.17
CA THR A 68 -4.89 2.92 27.35
C THR A 68 -6.28 3.58 27.45
N GLY A 69 -7.33 2.89 26.99
CA GLY A 69 -8.71 3.39 27.01
C GLY A 69 -9.07 4.32 25.85
N ARG A 70 -8.19 4.50 24.85
CA ARG A 70 -8.45 5.27 23.63
C ARG A 70 -8.56 4.36 22.42
N VAL A 71 -9.60 4.57 21.63
CA VAL A 71 -9.77 3.90 20.34
C VAL A 71 -8.85 4.55 19.32
N PHE A 72 -8.21 3.72 18.51
CA PHE A 72 -7.42 4.18 17.38
C PHE A 72 -7.51 3.19 16.22
N SER A 73 -7.43 3.73 15.01
CA SER A 73 -7.43 2.96 13.78
C SER A 73 -6.12 3.17 13.01
N LYS A 74 -5.57 2.07 12.49
CA LYS A 74 -4.35 2.05 11.69
C LYS A 74 -4.55 1.31 10.39
N LEU A 75 -3.88 1.80 9.35
CA LEU A 75 -3.61 1.09 8.12
C LEU A 75 -2.16 0.62 8.14
N ILE A 76 -1.94 -0.64 7.81
CA ILE A 76 -0.61 -1.23 7.58
C ILE A 76 -0.62 -1.82 6.18
N VAL A 77 0.34 -1.42 5.34
CA VAL A 77 0.52 -1.95 3.98
C VAL A 77 1.92 -2.56 3.87
N GLN A 78 1.99 -3.81 3.45
CA GLN A 78 3.23 -4.53 3.22
C GLN A 78 3.26 -5.07 1.79
N PHE A 79 4.39 -4.99 1.11
CA PHE A 79 4.55 -5.55 -0.23
C PHE A 79 6.04 -5.66 -0.59
N GLU A 80 6.32 -6.38 -1.67
CA GLU A 80 7.63 -6.39 -2.31
C GLU A 80 7.56 -5.62 -3.63
N VAL A 81 8.62 -4.87 -3.95
CA VAL A 81 8.75 -4.18 -5.23
C VAL A 81 10.07 -4.55 -5.90
N PHE A 82 10.01 -4.77 -7.21
CA PHE A 82 11.14 -4.98 -8.10
C PHE A 82 11.22 -3.83 -9.08
N GLY A 83 12.34 -3.12 -9.09
CA GLY A 83 12.72 -2.27 -10.20
C GLY A 83 13.35 -3.17 -11.27
N ASP A 84 12.79 -3.20 -12.48
CA ASP A 84 13.31 -4.01 -13.58
C ASP A 84 14.63 -3.39 -14.12
N ASP A 85 14.85 -3.35 -15.42
CA ASP A 85 15.97 -2.64 -16.06
C ASP A 85 15.88 -1.11 -16.01
N TRP A 86 15.10 -0.55 -15.07
CA TRP A 86 14.75 0.86 -15.03
C TRP A 86 14.95 1.45 -13.63
N ARG A 87 15.46 2.68 -13.58
CA ARG A 87 15.60 3.47 -12.37
C ARG A 87 15.01 4.86 -12.57
N SER A 88 14.52 5.46 -11.49
CA SER A 88 14.06 6.85 -11.50
C SER A 88 15.23 7.78 -11.85
N VAL A 89 14.92 8.85 -12.57
CA VAL A 89 15.90 9.88 -12.95
C VAL A 89 16.18 10.80 -11.78
N GLY A 90 15.13 11.20 -11.08
CA GLY A 90 15.19 11.92 -9.81
C GLY A 90 14.90 11.01 -8.62
N GLU A 91 14.34 11.60 -7.57
CA GLU A 91 13.78 10.81 -6.48
C GLU A 91 12.60 9.98 -6.98
N ASN A 92 12.52 8.72 -6.54
CA ASN A 92 11.39 7.89 -6.95
C ASN A 92 10.08 8.49 -6.42
N ALA A 93 9.11 8.63 -7.32
CA ALA A 93 7.78 9.16 -6.98
C ALA A 93 6.99 8.19 -6.09
N GLY A 94 7.32 6.90 -6.18
CA GLY A 94 6.82 5.83 -5.34
C GLY A 94 5.32 5.56 -5.47
N ILE A 95 4.60 5.54 -4.35
CA ILE A 95 3.20 5.13 -4.27
C ILE A 95 2.39 6.05 -3.35
N ASP A 96 1.07 6.06 -3.54
CA ASP A 96 0.10 6.61 -2.60
C ASP A 96 -0.98 5.56 -2.31
N PHE A 97 -1.78 5.81 -1.27
CA PHE A 97 -2.95 5.00 -0.95
C PHE A 97 -4.21 5.84 -0.82
N ALA A 98 -5.37 5.24 -1.08
CA ALA A 98 -6.65 5.78 -0.67
C ALA A 98 -7.55 4.69 -0.09
N LEU A 99 -8.29 5.02 0.97
CA LEU A 99 -9.34 4.16 1.51
C LEU A 99 -10.68 4.62 0.93
N CYS A 100 -11.46 3.67 0.42
CA CYS A 100 -12.65 3.95 -0.37
C CYS A 100 -13.85 3.13 0.11
N GLN A 101 -15.05 3.62 -0.21
CA GLN A 101 -16.31 2.91 -0.10
C GLN A 101 -17.00 2.92 -1.47
N GLY A 102 -16.97 1.79 -2.18
CA GLY A 102 -17.32 1.80 -3.60
C GLY A 102 -16.46 2.82 -4.34
N ASP A 103 -17.06 3.68 -5.17
CA ASP A 103 -16.32 4.68 -5.96
C ASP A 103 -15.96 5.96 -5.16
N GLU A 104 -16.40 6.07 -3.90
CA GLU A 104 -16.12 7.23 -3.05
C GLU A 104 -14.77 7.09 -2.32
N VAL A 105 -13.92 8.11 -2.45
CA VAL A 105 -12.68 8.22 -1.68
C VAL A 105 -12.98 8.81 -0.31
N LEU A 106 -12.79 8.01 0.74
CA LEU A 106 -13.00 8.44 2.13
C LEU A 106 -11.78 9.14 2.72
N HIS A 107 -10.59 8.66 2.38
CA HIS A 107 -9.34 9.17 2.95
C HIS A 107 -8.15 8.90 2.03
N THR A 108 -7.36 9.94 1.73
CA THR A 108 -6.13 9.85 0.94
C THR A 108 -4.91 9.84 1.85
N LEU A 109 -3.96 8.97 1.56
CA LEU A 109 -2.74 8.76 2.34
C LEU A 109 -1.54 8.89 1.39
N PRO A 110 -0.96 10.11 1.27
CA PRO A 110 0.25 10.29 0.50
C PRO A 110 1.39 9.54 1.18
N GLN A 111 2.04 8.64 0.45
CA GLN A 111 3.15 7.85 0.97
C GLN A 111 4.47 8.25 0.30
N GLY A 112 4.46 8.44 -1.01
CA GLY A 112 5.63 8.80 -1.79
C GLY A 112 6.67 7.69 -1.84
N LYS A 113 7.93 8.05 -1.57
CA LYS A 113 9.13 7.27 -1.90
C LYS A 113 9.11 5.83 -1.39
N LEU A 114 9.46 4.90 -2.29
CA LEU A 114 9.68 3.48 -2.00
C LEU A 114 11.12 3.20 -1.54
N PHE A 115 11.29 2.19 -0.69
CA PHE A 115 12.57 1.53 -0.50
C PHE A 115 12.86 0.64 -1.73
N LEU A 116 13.63 1.20 -2.66
CA LEU A 116 14.05 0.57 -3.91
C LEU A 116 15.43 1.13 -4.32
N PRO A 117 16.51 0.79 -3.59
CA PRO A 117 17.82 1.42 -3.78
C PRO A 117 18.53 1.01 -5.07
N TYR A 118 18.27 -0.20 -5.59
CA TYR A 118 18.90 -0.71 -6.81
C TYR A 118 17.88 -1.34 -7.75
N CYS A 119 18.18 -1.32 -9.04
CA CYS A 119 17.46 -2.06 -10.06
C CYS A 119 17.79 -3.56 -9.99
N ARG A 120 16.97 -4.39 -10.64
CA ARG A 120 17.10 -5.85 -10.74
C ARG A 120 17.13 -6.59 -9.39
N SER A 121 16.43 -6.08 -8.38
CA SER A 121 16.35 -6.71 -7.06
C SER A 121 14.98 -6.46 -6.42
N TRP A 122 14.54 -7.41 -5.60
CA TRP A 122 13.30 -7.32 -4.82
C TRP A 122 13.57 -6.66 -3.47
N TYR A 123 12.68 -5.76 -3.07
CA TYR A 123 12.75 -5.08 -1.78
C TYR A 123 11.40 -5.11 -1.08
N GLU A 124 11.41 -5.51 0.19
CA GLU A 124 10.26 -5.43 1.07
C GLU A 124 10.03 -3.97 1.50
N ASN A 125 8.76 -3.56 1.50
CA ASN A 125 8.29 -2.27 1.96
C ASN A 125 7.16 -2.49 2.97
N GLN A 126 7.18 -1.73 4.07
CA GLN A 126 6.12 -1.68 5.08
C GLN A 126 5.84 -0.22 5.43
N PHE A 127 4.57 0.17 5.36
CA PHE A 127 4.11 1.49 5.74
C PHE A 127 2.95 1.41 6.72
N GLU A 128 2.91 2.38 7.62
CA GLU A 128 1.92 2.46 8.69
C GLU A 128 1.34 3.86 8.77
N HIS A 129 0.02 3.95 8.77
CA HIS A 129 -0.70 5.21 8.88
C HIS A 129 -1.76 5.13 9.97
N THR A 130 -1.89 6.20 10.76
CA THR A 130 -3.09 6.40 11.57
C THR A 130 -4.20 6.93 10.67
N ILE A 131 -5.40 6.36 10.78
CA ILE A 131 -6.58 6.75 10.00
C ILE A 131 -7.74 7.12 10.94
N PRO A 132 -8.72 7.92 10.51
CA PRO A 132 -9.91 8.19 11.30
C PRO A 132 -10.74 6.92 11.56
N ASP A 133 -11.31 6.79 12.76
CA ASP A 133 -12.08 5.61 13.15
C ASP A 133 -13.34 5.39 12.31
N ALA A 134 -13.96 6.48 11.83
CA ALA A 134 -15.11 6.42 10.93
C ALA A 134 -14.71 5.88 9.54
N VAL A 135 -13.49 6.17 9.08
CA VAL A 135 -12.98 5.64 7.81
C VAL A 135 -12.76 4.13 7.91
N PHE A 136 -12.26 3.64 9.06
CA PHE A 136 -12.15 2.20 9.29
C PHE A 136 -13.49 1.50 9.11
N ASP A 137 -14.57 2.04 9.69
CA ASP A 137 -15.88 1.40 9.69
C ASP A 137 -16.43 1.31 8.25
N LEU A 138 -16.28 2.37 7.47
CA LEU A 138 -16.85 2.51 6.12
C LEU A 138 -16.02 1.89 4.99
N ALA A 139 -14.69 1.84 5.13
CA ALA A 139 -13.81 1.41 4.04
C ALA A 139 -14.10 -0.03 3.58
N THR A 140 -14.30 -0.20 2.28
CA THR A 140 -14.52 -1.49 1.62
C THR A 140 -13.31 -1.96 0.83
N HIS A 141 -12.47 -1.03 0.35
CA HIS A 141 -11.22 -1.36 -0.33
C HIS A 141 -10.14 -0.30 -0.11
N LEU A 142 -8.90 -0.67 -0.41
CA LEU A 142 -7.78 0.25 -0.56
C LEU A 142 -7.42 0.38 -2.04
N ALA A 143 -7.33 1.61 -2.55
CA ALA A 143 -6.71 1.90 -3.83
C ALA A 143 -5.19 2.01 -3.62
N PHE A 144 -4.44 1.10 -4.23
CA PHE A 144 -2.98 1.13 -4.30
C PHE A 144 -2.58 1.91 -5.56
N ILE A 145 -1.95 3.06 -5.40
CA ILE A 145 -1.69 4.01 -6.49
C ILE A 145 -0.19 4.05 -6.74
N ALA A 146 0.28 3.43 -7.81
CA ALA A 146 1.67 3.56 -8.22
C ALA A 146 1.84 4.82 -9.08
N LYS A 147 2.64 5.76 -8.59
CA LYS A 147 2.77 7.12 -9.17
C LYS A 147 3.55 7.10 -10.47
N ALA A 148 3.20 8.03 -11.36
CA ALA A 148 4.01 8.33 -12.53
C ALA A 148 5.41 8.81 -12.11
N ASP A 149 6.41 8.50 -12.93
CA ASP A 149 7.82 8.80 -12.65
C ASP A 149 8.62 8.86 -13.94
N GLU A 150 9.67 9.67 -13.98
CA GLU A 150 10.59 9.72 -15.11
C GLU A 150 11.68 8.66 -14.95
N MET A 151 11.89 7.86 -16.00
CA MET A 151 12.76 6.69 -15.94
C MET A 151 13.92 6.76 -16.92
N GLN A 152 15.00 6.09 -16.54
CA GLN A 152 16.16 5.82 -17.39
C GLN A 152 16.59 4.35 -17.21
N PRO A 153 17.27 3.77 -18.20
CA PRO A 153 17.88 2.44 -18.04
C PRO A 153 18.79 2.38 -16.80
N GLY A 154 18.68 1.27 -16.07
CA GLY A 154 19.43 0.97 -14.84
C GLY A 154 20.89 0.66 -15.05
#